data_AF-A0AAD4ESF0-F1
#
_entry.id   AF-A0AAD4ESF0-F1
#
_cell.length_a   1.000
_cell.length_b   1.000
_cell.length_c   1.000
_cell.angle_alpha   90.00
_cell.angle_beta   90.00
_cell.angle_gamma   90.00
#
_symmetry.space_group_name_H-M   'P 1'
#
loop_
_entity.id
_entity.type
_entity.pdbx_description
1 polymer ?
#
loop_
_entity_poly.entity_id
_entity_poly.type
_entity_poly.pdbx_seq_one_letter_code
_entity_poly.pdbx_strand_id
1 'polypeptide(L)'
;MSRWHKPGCATPDIVVDTSTQTPSCRACGATPDLTSLIREQAHASPFPEPPPDQPRGHFRLAYLSPPPPNGSPPTDDAPVHLTLEVYPLTNCPAYETVSYCWAGEDGDDTRCRPVYVGEYWDVMLHTRNCWEMLRSSSTLDRMLRRSCRRGGIHVE
;
A
#
# COMPACT_ATOMS: atom_id res chain seq x y z
N MET A 1 4.64 10.58 3.28
CA MET A 1 3.25 10.18 2.93
C MET A 1 2.43 11.45 2.83
N SER A 2 1.56 11.55 1.83
CA SER A 2 0.82 12.78 1.53
C SER A 2 -0.68 12.61 1.73
N ARG A 3 -1.25 13.48 2.56
CA ARG A 3 -2.69 13.58 2.85
C ARG A 3 -3.40 14.31 1.73
N TRP A 4 -4.40 13.71 1.11
CA TRP A 4 -5.22 14.33 0.05
C TRP A 4 -6.64 14.71 0.49
N HIS A 5 -7.03 14.34 1.71
CA HIS A 5 -8.32 14.72 2.27
C HIS A 5 -8.34 16.19 2.68
N LYS A 6 -9.53 16.80 2.66
CA LYS A 6 -9.72 18.17 3.18
C LYS A 6 -9.45 18.20 4.70
N PRO A 7 -8.96 19.33 5.26
CA PRO A 7 -8.59 19.43 6.68
C PRO A 7 -9.68 19.06 7.69
N GLY A 8 -10.96 19.11 7.32
CA GLY A 8 -12.10 18.73 8.18
C GLY A 8 -12.56 17.27 8.08
N CYS A 9 -11.88 16.42 7.28
CA CYS A 9 -12.31 15.04 7.05
C CYS A 9 -11.80 14.10 8.16
N ALA A 10 -12.56 13.95 9.24
CA ALA A 10 -12.19 13.08 10.36
C ALA A 10 -12.44 11.59 10.09
N THR A 11 -13.57 11.25 9.45
CA THR A 11 -13.97 9.86 9.16
C THR A 11 -14.04 9.66 7.63
N PRO A 12 -12.93 9.24 7.01
CA PRO A 12 -12.88 9.09 5.56
C PRO A 12 -13.75 7.91 5.10
N ASP A 13 -14.60 8.15 4.09
CA ASP A 13 -15.35 7.10 3.39
C ASP A 13 -14.78 6.96 1.98
N ILE A 14 -13.81 6.06 1.81
CA ILE A 14 -13.00 5.95 0.59
C ILE A 14 -13.56 4.88 -0.32
N VAL A 15 -13.76 5.25 -1.58
CA VAL A 15 -14.23 4.37 -2.64
C VAL A 15 -13.30 4.44 -3.85
N VAL A 16 -13.09 3.30 -4.50
CA VAL A 16 -12.27 3.20 -5.71
C VAL A 16 -13.19 3.16 -6.92
N ASP A 17 -12.99 4.09 -7.85
CA ASP A 17 -13.66 4.05 -9.14
C ASP A 17 -13.13 2.88 -9.97
N THR A 18 -14.00 1.99 -10.41
CA THR A 18 -13.59 0.75 -11.09
C THR A 18 -13.08 0.97 -12.52
N SER A 19 -13.38 2.11 -13.13
CA SER A 19 -12.96 2.45 -14.49
C SER A 19 -11.61 3.14 -14.52
N THR A 20 -11.33 3.99 -13.53
CA THR A 20 -10.09 4.78 -13.44
C THR A 20 -9.12 4.28 -12.37
N GLN A 21 -9.55 3.35 -11.51
CA GLN A 21 -8.80 2.85 -10.35
C GLN A 21 -8.33 3.95 -9.40
N THR A 22 -8.99 5.11 -9.46
CA THR A 22 -8.64 6.27 -8.65
C THR A 22 -9.52 6.28 -7.39
N PRO A 23 -8.94 6.32 -6.18
CA PRO A 23 -9.72 6.43 -4.96
C PRO A 23 -10.26 7.84 -4.79
N SER A 24 -11.44 7.96 -4.21
CA SER A 24 -12.07 9.23 -3.85
C SER A 24 -12.75 9.09 -2.49
N CYS A 25 -12.89 10.20 -1.77
CA CYS A 25 -13.57 10.21 -0.49
C CYS A 25 -14.98 10.74 -0.66
N ARG A 26 -16.01 9.95 -0.33
CA ARG A 26 -17.42 10.39 -0.35
C ARG A 26 -17.72 11.42 0.73
N ALA A 27 -17.06 11.33 1.87
CA ALA A 27 -17.29 12.24 3.00
C ALA A 27 -16.83 13.69 2.71
N CYS A 28 -15.70 13.87 2.02
CA CYS A 28 -15.16 15.21 1.72
C CYS A 28 -15.12 15.57 0.23
N GLY A 29 -15.43 14.62 -0.65
CA GLY A 29 -15.41 14.76 -2.12
C GLY A 29 -14.00 14.93 -2.71
N ALA A 30 -12.95 14.62 -1.96
CA ALA A 30 -11.58 14.77 -2.44
C ALA A 30 -11.15 13.57 -3.30
N THR A 31 -10.09 13.76 -4.08
CA THR A 31 -9.37 12.72 -4.84
C THR A 31 -7.88 13.06 -4.76
N PRO A 32 -6.97 12.08 -4.71
CA PRO A 32 -5.54 12.36 -4.71
C PRO A 32 -5.11 12.96 -6.06
N ASP A 33 -4.37 14.07 -6.01
CA ASP A 33 -3.71 14.63 -7.18
C ASP A 33 -2.34 13.98 -7.36
N LEU A 34 -2.34 12.80 -7.99
CA LEU A 34 -1.11 12.05 -8.23
C LEU A 34 -0.13 12.80 -9.14
N THR A 35 -0.62 13.61 -10.09
CA THR A 35 0.25 14.35 -11.00
C THR A 35 1.07 15.40 -10.25
N SER A 36 0.44 16.15 -9.33
CA SER A 36 1.16 17.11 -8.49
C SER A 36 2.11 16.41 -7.53
N LEU A 37 1.69 15.32 -6.88
CA LEU A 37 2.54 14.55 -5.97
C LEU A 37 3.79 13.99 -6.64
N ILE A 38 3.67 13.45 -7.87
CA ILE A 38 4.80 12.93 -8.64
C ILE A 38 5.77 14.05 -8.98
N ARG A 39 5.26 15.22 -9.38
CA ARG A 39 6.08 16.39 -9.68
C ARG A 39 6.85 16.86 -8.46
N GLU A 40 6.20 16.96 -7.31
CA GLU A 40 6.83 17.37 -6.05
C GLU A 40 7.91 16.38 -5.62
N GLN A 41 7.65 15.07 -5.75
CA GLN A 41 8.61 14.03 -5.39
C GLN A 41 9.87 14.03 -6.25
N ALA A 42 9.79 14.46 -7.52
CA ALA A 42 10.94 14.62 -8.40
C ALA A 42 11.92 15.70 -7.91
N HIS A 43 11.46 16.64 -7.08
CA HIS A 43 12.28 17.66 -6.45
C HIS A 43 12.75 17.29 -5.04
N ALA A 44 12.26 16.17 -4.49
CA ALA A 44 12.65 15.72 -3.16
C ALA A 44 14.03 15.05 -3.17
N SER A 45 14.73 15.12 -2.04
CA SER A 45 16.03 14.46 -1.86
C SER A 45 15.95 12.96 -2.21
N PRO A 46 16.96 12.40 -2.92
CA PRO A 46 17.08 10.96 -3.13
C PRO A 46 17.16 10.20 -1.81
N PHE A 47 17.75 10.84 -0.79
CA PHE A 47 17.84 10.36 0.58
C PHE A 47 16.65 10.87 1.38
N PRO A 48 15.62 10.03 1.65
CA PRO A 48 14.55 10.42 2.55
C PRO A 48 15.12 10.66 3.96
N GLU A 49 14.50 11.58 4.70
CA GLU A 49 14.79 11.69 6.13
C GLU A 49 14.54 10.33 6.79
N PRO A 50 15.43 9.90 7.70
CA PRO A 50 15.22 8.66 8.42
C PRO A 50 13.84 8.74 9.11
N PRO A 51 13.02 7.69 9.02
CA PRO A 51 11.74 7.68 9.70
C PRO A 51 11.98 7.92 11.21
N PRO A 52 11.04 8.58 11.91
CA PRO A 52 11.18 8.83 13.34
C PRO A 52 11.48 7.53 14.07
N ASP A 53 12.41 7.60 15.03
CA ASP A 53 12.91 6.43 15.74
C ASP A 53 11.77 5.63 16.35
N GLN A 54 11.70 4.35 15.97
CA GLN A 54 10.82 3.40 16.63
C GLN A 54 11.39 3.04 18.00
N PRO A 55 10.55 2.64 18.98
CA PRO A 55 11.05 2.12 20.23
C PRO A 55 12.05 0.99 19.96
N ARG A 56 13.17 0.97 20.71
CA ARG A 56 14.19 -0.06 20.53
C ARG A 56 13.56 -1.46 20.59
N GLY A 57 14.02 -2.34 19.71
CA GLY A 57 13.50 -3.70 19.62
C GLY A 57 12.12 -3.82 18.97
N HIS A 58 11.68 -2.82 18.21
CA HIS A 58 10.44 -2.89 17.40
C HIS A 58 10.73 -2.68 15.92
N PHE A 59 9.82 -3.18 15.08
CA PHE A 59 9.83 -2.98 13.64
C PHE A 59 8.40 -2.82 13.10
N ARG A 60 8.29 -2.31 11.87
CA ARG A 60 7.00 -2.16 11.19
C ARG A 60 6.79 -3.30 10.21
N LEU A 61 5.61 -3.92 10.27
CA LEU A 61 5.11 -4.85 9.28
C LEU A 61 4.05 -4.16 8.42
N ALA A 62 4.14 -4.41 7.11
CA ALA A 62 3.16 -3.95 6.14
C ALA A 62 2.08 -5.04 5.94
N TYR A 63 0.84 -4.67 6.18
CA TYR A 63 -0.32 -5.53 5.96
C TYR A 63 -1.02 -5.08 4.69
N LEU A 64 -0.92 -5.90 3.64
CA LEU A 64 -1.58 -5.63 2.37
C LEU A 64 -3.08 -5.91 2.52
N SER A 65 -3.90 -4.89 2.33
CA SER A 65 -5.35 -5.02 2.43
C SER A 65 -5.90 -5.67 1.16
N PRO A 66 -6.85 -6.60 1.27
CA PRO A 66 -7.63 -7.01 0.11
C PRO A 66 -8.43 -5.81 -0.40
N PRO A 67 -8.81 -5.80 -1.70
CA PRO A 67 -9.69 -4.78 -2.23
C PRO A 67 -11.03 -4.79 -1.50
N PRO A 68 -11.70 -3.64 -1.37
CA PRO A 68 -12.96 -3.55 -0.63
C PRO A 68 -14.01 -4.54 -1.19
N PRO A 69 -14.76 -5.23 -0.31
CA PRO A 69 -15.64 -6.34 -0.67
C PRO A 69 -16.85 -5.94 -1.54
N ASN A 70 -17.15 -4.63 -1.59
CA ASN A 70 -18.28 -4.08 -2.33
C ASN A 70 -17.88 -3.56 -3.73
N GLY A 71 -16.62 -3.80 -4.13
CA GLY A 71 -16.12 -3.46 -5.46
C GLY A 71 -16.15 -4.66 -6.41
N SER A 72 -16.07 -4.37 -7.70
CA SER A 72 -15.75 -5.34 -8.74
C SER A 72 -14.58 -6.24 -8.33
N PRO A 73 -14.50 -7.49 -8.83
CA PRO A 73 -13.36 -8.36 -8.53
C PRO A 73 -12.06 -7.57 -8.77
N PRO A 74 -11.04 -7.69 -7.90
CA PRO A 74 -9.77 -7.02 -8.11
C PRO A 74 -9.31 -7.27 -9.52
N THR A 75 -9.40 -6.22 -10.31
CA THR A 75 -8.69 -6.14 -11.57
C THR A 75 -7.23 -6.13 -11.22
N ASP A 76 -6.44 -6.55 -12.18
CA ASP A 76 -5.01 -6.40 -12.12
C ASP A 76 -4.66 -4.97 -11.64
N ASP A 77 -5.33 -3.94 -12.17
CA ASP A 77 -5.03 -2.54 -11.84
C ASP A 77 -5.57 -2.00 -10.51
N ALA A 78 -5.97 -2.87 -9.58
CA ALA A 78 -6.42 -2.44 -8.26
C ALA A 78 -5.35 -1.64 -7.50
N PRO A 79 -5.74 -0.56 -6.78
CA PRO A 79 -4.84 0.16 -5.90
C PRO A 79 -4.18 -0.74 -4.85
N VAL A 80 -2.87 -0.59 -4.67
CA VAL A 80 -2.15 -1.23 -3.55
C VAL A 80 -2.45 -0.43 -2.29
N HIS A 81 -3.22 -1.01 -1.37
CA HIS A 81 -3.51 -0.46 -0.05
C HIS A 81 -2.85 -1.31 1.03
N LEU A 82 -2.22 -0.66 2.01
CA LEU A 82 -1.63 -1.32 3.16
C LEU A 82 -1.80 -0.54 4.45
N THR A 83 -1.70 -1.24 5.57
CA THR A 83 -1.52 -0.64 6.89
C THR A 83 -0.13 -0.98 7.42
N LEU A 84 0.45 -0.09 8.23
CA LEU A 84 1.73 -0.32 8.90
C LEU A 84 1.47 -0.51 10.38
N GLU A 85 1.83 -1.68 10.90
CA GLU A 85 1.69 -2.01 12.31
C GLU A 85 3.05 -2.24 12.94
N VAL A 86 3.21 -1.87 14.21
CA VAL A 86 4.47 -1.96 14.94
C VAL A 86 4.46 -3.18 15.85
N TYR A 87 5.47 -4.03 15.72
CA TYR A 87 5.63 -5.23 16.53
C TYR A 87 6.98 -5.24 17.25
N PRO A 88 7.03 -5.77 18.49
CA PRO A 88 8.30 -6.08 19.13
C PRO A 88 8.99 -7.25 18.42
N LEU A 89 10.32 -7.24 18.36
CA LEU A 89 11.14 -8.31 17.77
C LEU A 89 10.90 -9.67 18.45
N THR A 90 10.54 -9.66 19.74
CA THR A 90 10.34 -10.87 20.55
C THR A 90 8.97 -11.52 20.37
N ASN A 91 8.01 -10.81 19.77
CA ASN A 91 6.63 -11.28 19.63
C ASN A 91 6.02 -10.71 18.35
N CYS A 92 6.59 -11.13 17.21
CA CYS A 92 6.09 -10.77 15.90
C CYS A 92 5.32 -11.92 15.25
N PRO A 93 4.26 -11.62 14.48
CA PRO A 93 3.53 -12.64 13.74
C PRO A 93 4.41 -13.23 12.64
N ALA A 94 4.02 -14.38 12.09
CA ALA A 94 4.65 -14.89 10.88
C ALA A 94 4.47 -13.87 9.73
N TYR A 95 5.55 -13.59 9.00
CA TYR A 95 5.56 -12.66 7.89
C TYR A 95 6.39 -13.23 6.73
N GLU A 96 6.08 -12.78 5.52
CA GLU A 96 6.92 -13.00 4.36
C GLU A 96 7.91 -11.84 4.21
N THR A 97 9.14 -12.15 3.81
CA THR A 97 10.17 -11.15 3.53
C THR A 97 10.60 -11.23 2.08
N VAL A 98 10.73 -10.06 1.46
CA VAL A 98 11.15 -9.91 0.07
C VAL A 98 12.09 -8.70 0.01
N SER A 99 13.31 -8.92 -0.46
CA SER A 99 14.27 -7.85 -0.75
C SER A 99 14.35 -7.64 -2.25
N TYR A 100 14.36 -6.38 -2.67
CA TYR A 100 14.46 -6.02 -4.07
C TYR A 100 15.25 -4.71 -4.20
N CYS A 101 15.89 -4.51 -5.35
CA CYS A 101 16.64 -3.29 -5.62
C CYS A 101 15.67 -2.18 -6.06
N TRP A 102 15.83 -1.00 -5.45
CA TRP A 102 15.12 0.25 -5.74
C TRP A 102 15.03 0.63 -7.24
N ALA A 103 16.09 0.42 -8.01
CA ALA A 103 16.14 0.65 -9.45
C ALA A 103 16.06 -0.69 -10.21
N GLY A 104 15.30 -0.68 -11.31
CA GLY A 104 15.20 -1.84 -12.21
C GLY A 104 16.46 -2.04 -13.05
N GLU A 105 16.45 -3.08 -13.87
CA GLU A 105 17.48 -3.32 -14.89
C GLU A 105 17.61 -2.11 -15.84
N ASP A 106 16.51 -1.39 -16.05
CA ASP A 106 16.43 -0.19 -16.88
C ASP A 106 17.04 1.06 -16.20
N GLY A 107 17.46 0.96 -14.94
CA GLY A 107 17.98 2.08 -14.14
C GLY A 107 16.92 3.10 -13.70
N ASP A 108 15.64 2.86 -13.99
CA ASP A 108 14.54 3.76 -13.62
C ASP A 108 14.24 3.65 -12.11
N ASP A 109 14.57 4.71 -11.38
CA ASP A 109 14.30 4.91 -9.95
C ASP A 109 13.17 5.93 -9.70
N THR A 110 12.40 6.30 -10.75
CA THR A 110 11.33 7.28 -10.62
C THR A 110 10.23 6.79 -9.68
N ARG A 111 9.95 7.59 -8.64
CA ARG A 111 8.88 7.32 -7.67
C ARG A 111 7.56 7.81 -8.21
N CYS A 112 6.95 7.04 -9.10
CA CYS A 112 5.74 7.42 -9.84
C CYS A 112 4.50 6.57 -9.51
N ARG A 113 4.64 5.50 -8.74
CA ARG A 113 3.55 4.55 -8.46
C ARG A 113 2.97 4.76 -7.06
N PRO A 114 1.64 4.97 -6.91
CA PRO A 114 1.03 5.20 -5.63
C PRO A 114 0.82 3.90 -4.84
N VAL A 115 1.22 3.93 -3.58
CA VAL A 115 0.82 3.00 -2.53
C VAL A 115 0.00 3.78 -1.51
N TYR A 116 -1.19 3.28 -1.19
CA TYR A 116 -2.10 3.92 -0.24
C TYR A 116 -1.90 3.33 1.16
N VAL A 117 -1.67 4.17 2.15
CA VAL A 117 -1.27 3.74 3.50
C VAL A 117 -2.29 4.18 4.55
N GLY A 118 -2.67 3.26 5.44
CA GLY A 118 -3.51 3.53 6.61
C GLY A 118 -4.99 3.74 6.30
N GLU A 119 -5.78 4.00 7.34
CA GLU A 119 -7.24 4.23 7.26
C GLU A 119 -7.61 5.40 6.34
N TYR A 120 -6.70 6.35 6.30
CA TYR A 120 -6.81 7.60 5.58
C TYR A 120 -6.38 7.48 4.11
N TRP A 121 -5.78 6.34 3.69
CA TRP A 121 -5.20 6.13 2.37
C TRP A 121 -4.24 7.24 1.97
N ASP A 122 -3.31 7.57 2.86
CA ASP A 122 -2.21 8.49 2.54
C ASP A 122 -1.40 7.97 1.36
N VAL A 123 -0.97 8.86 0.47
CA VAL A 123 -0.22 8.47 -0.72
C VAL A 123 1.27 8.39 -0.38
N MET A 124 1.88 7.26 -0.69
CA MET A 124 3.34 7.11 -0.76
C MET A 124 3.71 6.73 -2.18
N LEU A 125 4.66 7.46 -2.79
CA LEU A 125 5.12 7.16 -4.13
C LEU A 125 6.32 6.23 -4.09
N HIS A 126 6.24 5.16 -4.88
CA HIS A 126 7.24 4.12 -5.01
C HIS A 126 7.69 3.97 -6.46
N THR A 127 8.82 3.30 -6.68
CA THR A 127 9.26 2.95 -8.03
C THR A 127 8.38 1.86 -8.61
N ARG A 128 8.42 1.69 -9.93
CA ARG A 128 7.63 0.68 -10.62
C ARG A 128 7.88 -0.72 -10.05
N ASN A 129 9.15 -1.08 -9.82
CA ASN A 129 9.50 -2.44 -9.38
C ASN A 129 9.07 -2.70 -7.94
N CYS A 130 9.23 -1.71 -7.04
CA CYS A 130 8.65 -1.77 -5.70
C CYS A 130 7.16 -2.12 -5.75
N TRP A 131 6.45 -1.43 -6.64
CA TRP A 131 5.01 -1.45 -6.71
C TRP A 131 4.48 -2.77 -7.31
N GLU A 132 5.11 -3.25 -8.39
CA GLU A 132 4.80 -4.55 -8.99
C GLU A 132 5.04 -5.70 -8.00
N MET A 133 6.13 -5.63 -7.22
CA MET A 133 6.40 -6.60 -6.17
C MET A 133 5.26 -6.62 -5.13
N LEU A 134 4.88 -5.48 -4.56
CA LEU A 134 3.81 -5.41 -3.56
C LEU A 134 2.48 -5.97 -4.09
N ARG A 135 2.19 -5.71 -5.37
CA ARG A 135 1.01 -6.21 -6.06
C ARG A 135 1.06 -7.73 -6.27
N SER A 136 2.22 -8.28 -6.62
CA SER A 136 2.42 -9.73 -6.73
C SER A 136 2.23 -10.45 -5.39
N SER A 137 2.78 -9.91 -4.30
CA SER A 137 2.62 -10.45 -2.94
C SER A 137 1.16 -10.40 -2.47
N SER A 138 0.45 -9.30 -2.78
CA SER A 138 -1.00 -9.18 -2.52
C SER A 138 -1.79 -10.28 -3.24
N THR A 139 -1.34 -10.67 -4.43
CA THR A 139 -1.97 -11.71 -5.24
C THR A 139 -1.64 -13.11 -4.73
N LEU A 140 -0.41 -13.36 -4.28
CA LEU A 140 0.02 -14.64 -3.70
C LEU A 140 -0.74 -14.96 -2.41
N ASP A 141 -0.85 -14.01 -1.48
CA ASP A 141 -1.66 -14.20 -0.26
C ASP A 141 -3.13 -14.51 -0.63
N ARG A 142 -3.66 -13.85 -1.67
CA ARG A 142 -5.00 -14.16 -2.20
C ARG A 142 -5.11 -15.59 -2.75
N MET A 143 -4.11 -16.09 -3.47
CA MET A 143 -4.10 -17.47 -3.99
C MET A 143 -4.00 -18.49 -2.85
N LEU A 144 -3.13 -18.27 -1.88
CA LEU A 144 -2.98 -19.12 -0.69
C LEU A 144 -4.28 -19.16 0.14
N ARG A 145 -4.89 -18.01 0.41
CA ARG A 145 -6.19 -17.94 1.12
C ARG A 145 -7.33 -18.58 0.34
N ARG A 146 -7.37 -18.46 -1.00
CA ARG A 146 -8.36 -19.15 -1.84
C ARG A 146 -8.17 -20.67 -1.83
N SER A 147 -6.92 -21.14 -1.82
CA SER A 147 -6.58 -22.56 -1.70
C SER A 147 -7.05 -23.10 -0.34
N CYS A 148 -6.75 -22.40 0.77
CA CYS A 148 -7.25 -22.75 2.10
C CYS A 148 -8.79 -22.75 2.20
N ARG A 149 -9.51 -21.81 1.56
CA ARG A 149 -10.98 -21.83 1.59
C ARG A 149 -11.61 -22.96 0.77
N ARG A 150 -10.90 -23.54 -0.20
CA ARG A 150 -11.36 -24.72 -0.96
C ARG A 150 -10.90 -26.03 -0.33
N GLY A 151 -9.78 -26.02 0.37
CA GLY A 151 -9.31 -27.13 1.19
C GLY A 151 -9.83 -26.98 2.61
N GLY A 152 -11.04 -27.46 2.87
CA GLY A 152 -11.43 -27.87 4.22
C GLY A 152 -10.54 -29.03 4.64
N ILE A 153 -9.30 -28.75 5.03
CA ILE A 153 -8.40 -29.73 5.62
C ILE A 153 -8.69 -29.66 7.12
N HIS A 154 -9.50 -30.61 7.59
CA HIS A 154 -9.53 -30.97 9.01
C HIS A 154 -8.11 -31.41 9.37
N VAL A 155 -7.45 -30.66 10.24
CA VAL A 155 -6.26 -31.12 10.93
C VAL A 155 -6.77 -31.77 12.21
N GLU A 156 -6.76 -33.11 12.25
CA GLU A 156 -6.70 -33.88 13.49
C GLU A 156 -5.24 -33.95 13.99
#